data_AF-A0A851UNE4-F1
#
_entry.id   AF-A0A851UNE4-F1
#
_cell.length_a   1.000
_cell.length_b   1.000
_cell.length_c   1.000
_cell.angle_alpha   90.00
_cell.angle_beta   90.00
_cell.angle_gamma   90.00
#
_symmetry.space_group_name_H-M   'P 1'
#
loop_
_entity.id
_entity.type
_entity.pdbx_description
1 polymer ?
#
loop_
_entity_poly.entity_id
_entity_poly.type
_entity_poly.pdbx_seq_one_letter_code
_entity_poly.pdbx_strand_id
1 'polypeptide(L)'
;ERPHGCAECGKSFSGKKSLRIHQRSHAAERPYPCAECGKSFNCHSGLVRHQMIHRGERPYKCSECGKCYSRKEHLQNHQRLHTGERPFACAQCGKSFIRKQNLLKH
;
A
#
# COMPACT_ATOMS: atom_id res chain seq x y z
N GLU A 1 11.75 -15.72 -6.34
CA GLU A 1 13.00 -14.98 -6.67
C GLU A 1 12.66 -13.59 -7.21
N ARG A 2 13.57 -12.60 -7.13
CA ARG A 2 13.38 -11.24 -7.66
C ARG A 2 14.46 -10.93 -8.72
N PRO A 3 14.36 -11.49 -9.93
CA PRO A 3 15.45 -11.43 -10.92
C PRO A 3 15.60 -10.04 -11.57
N HIS A 4 14.62 -9.13 -11.43
CA HIS A 4 14.62 -7.87 -12.14
C HIS A 4 15.09 -6.71 -11.24
N GLY A 5 16.36 -6.36 -11.33
CA GLY A 5 16.96 -5.23 -10.61
C GLY A 5 16.70 -3.88 -11.28
N CYS A 6 16.49 -2.83 -10.47
CA CYS A 6 16.54 -1.44 -10.91
C CYS A 6 17.98 -0.93 -10.76
N ALA A 7 18.60 -0.49 -11.85
CA ALA A 7 19.96 0.03 -11.86
C ALA A 7 20.13 1.32 -11.05
N GLU A 8 19.08 2.16 -10.99
CA GLU A 8 19.14 3.48 -10.33
C GLU A 8 19.11 3.42 -8.80
N CYS A 9 18.46 2.40 -8.22
CA CYS A 9 18.30 2.34 -6.75
C CYS A 9 18.49 0.94 -6.15
N GLY A 10 18.97 -0.03 -6.94
CA GLY A 10 19.25 -1.39 -6.50
C GLY A 10 18.03 -2.23 -6.12
N LYS A 11 16.80 -1.71 -6.23
CA LYS A 11 15.59 -2.45 -5.86
C LYS A 11 15.32 -3.57 -6.86
N SER A 12 15.13 -4.79 -6.37
CA SER A 12 14.78 -5.94 -7.22
C SER A 12 13.27 -6.15 -7.28
N PHE A 13 12.75 -6.77 -8.33
CA PHE A 13 11.32 -7.02 -8.51
C PHE A 13 11.08 -8.44 -9.02
N SER A 14 9.91 -9.00 -8.68
CA SER A 14 9.51 -10.35 -9.09
C SER A 14 9.15 -10.46 -10.57
N GLY A 15 8.85 -9.35 -11.24
CA GLY A 15 8.49 -9.33 -12.65
C GLY A 15 8.89 -8.05 -13.37
N LYS A 16 9.12 -8.15 -14.68
CA LYS A 16 9.49 -7.01 -15.56
C LYS A 16 8.47 -5.87 -15.52
N LYS A 17 7.17 -6.18 -15.47
CA LYS A 17 6.10 -5.17 -15.37
C LYS A 17 6.22 -4.33 -14.11
N SER A 18 6.53 -4.95 -12.97
CA SER A 18 6.71 -4.25 -11.69
C SER A 18 7.96 -3.37 -11.71
N LEU A 19 9.06 -3.85 -12.31
CA LEU A 19 10.25 -3.03 -12.53
C LEU A 19 9.94 -1.81 -13.41
N ARG A 20 9.24 -2.00 -14.53
CA ARG A 20 8.87 -0.90 -15.44
C ARG A 20 7.99 0.15 -14.74
N ILE A 21 6.98 -0.28 -13.97
CA ILE A 21 6.14 0.64 -13.19
C ILE A 21 6.98 1.37 -12.14
N HIS A 22 7.95 0.70 -11.53
CA HIS A 22 8.88 1.33 -10.60
C HIS A 22 9.78 2.36 -11.28
N GLN A 23 10.33 2.09 -12.46
CA GLN A 23 11.17 3.05 -13.19
C GLN A 23 10.43 4.37 -13.46
N ARG A 24 9.11 4.33 -13.70
CA ARG A 24 8.28 5.53 -13.81
C ARG A 24 8.32 6.43 -12.57
N SER A 25 8.60 5.89 -11.37
CA SER A 25 8.72 6.73 -10.18
C SER A 25 9.98 7.59 -10.19
N HIS A 26 11.05 7.16 -10.87
CA HIS A 26 12.28 7.94 -11.00
C HIS A 26 12.11 9.07 -12.01
N ALA A 27 11.49 8.77 -13.15
CA ALA A 27 11.16 9.76 -14.18
C ALA A 27 9.95 10.66 -13.83
N ALA A 28 9.34 10.47 -12.64
CA ALA A 28 8.08 11.10 -12.24
C ALA A 28 6.92 10.93 -13.27
N GLU A 29 7.00 9.92 -14.13
CA GLU A 29 6.02 9.63 -15.19
C GLU A 29 4.73 9.10 -14.56
N ARG A 30 3.61 9.78 -14.84
CA ARG A 30 2.29 9.40 -14.35
C ARG A 30 1.26 9.40 -15.48
N PRO A 31 1.23 8.33 -16.31
CA PRO A 31 0.41 8.29 -17.53
C PRO A 31 -1.09 8.18 -17.29
N TYR A 32 -1.53 7.94 -16.06
CA TYR A 32 -2.91 7.61 -15.74
C TYR A 32 -3.55 8.75 -14.92
N PRO A 33 -4.06 9.82 -15.57
CA PRO A 33 -4.77 10.90 -14.89
C PRO A 33 -6.16 10.47 -14.44
N CYS A 34 -6.58 10.96 -13.28
CA CYS A 34 -7.96 10.90 -12.84
C CYS A 34 -8.76 12.01 -13.51
N ALA A 35 -9.80 11.66 -14.28
CA ALA A 35 -10.65 12.64 -14.95
C ALA A 35 -11.42 13.55 -13.98
N GLU A 36 -11.67 13.07 -12.75
CA GLU A 36 -12.49 13.79 -11.77
C GLU A 36 -11.69 14.84 -10.96
N CYS A 37 -10.39 14.63 -10.74
CA CYS A 37 -9.59 15.55 -9.93
C CYS A 37 -8.18 15.87 -10.48
N GLY A 38 -7.87 15.42 -11.70
CA GLY A 38 -6.59 15.66 -12.36
C GLY A 38 -5.39 14.92 -11.76
N LYS A 39 -5.55 14.20 -10.64
CA LYS A 39 -4.44 13.46 -10.01
C LYS A 39 -3.98 12.32 -10.90
N SER A 40 -2.68 12.28 -11.20
CA SER A 40 -2.10 11.24 -12.05
C SER A 40 -1.37 10.14 -11.27
N PHE A 41 -1.40 8.93 -11.81
CA PHE A 41 -0.79 7.72 -11.26
C PHE A 41 0.20 7.09 -12.25
N ASN A 42 1.19 6.34 -11.74
CA ASN A 42 2.19 5.64 -12.55
C ASN A 42 1.71 4.29 -13.10
N CYS A 43 0.56 3.79 -12.61
CA CYS A 43 -0.05 2.53 -13.03
C CYS A 43 -1.58 2.61 -13.00
N HIS A 44 -2.21 1.87 -13.92
CA HIS A 44 -3.67 1.82 -14.06
C HIS A 44 -4.39 1.32 -12.79
N SER A 45 -3.85 0.28 -12.14
CA SER A 45 -4.43 -0.23 -10.87
C SER A 45 -4.41 0.81 -9.75
N GLY A 46 -3.42 1.72 -9.76
CA GLY A 46 -3.36 2.86 -8.86
C GLY A 46 -4.52 3.84 -9.09
N LEU A 47 -4.80 4.16 -10.35
CA LEU A 47 -5.92 5.01 -10.75
C LEU A 47 -7.28 4.38 -10.41
N VAL A 48 -7.53 3.14 -10.80
CA VAL A 48 -8.80 2.44 -10.50
C VAL A 48 -9.08 2.44 -8.99
N ARG A 49 -8.05 2.15 -8.20
CA ARG A 49 -8.16 2.17 -6.74
C ARG A 49 -8.41 3.57 -6.17
N HIS A 50 -7.88 4.60 -6.80
CA HIS A 50 -8.14 5.98 -6.43
C HIS A 50 -9.58 6.38 -6.74
N GLN A 51 -10.13 5.96 -7.88
CA GLN A 51 -11.53 6.24 -8.27
C GLN A 51 -12.56 5.71 -7.27
N MET A 52 -12.25 4.64 -6.52
CA MET A 52 -13.10 4.18 -5.42
C MET A 52 -13.36 5.27 -4.36
N ILE A 53 -12.44 6.23 -4.19
CA ILE A 53 -12.62 7.35 -3.25
C ILE A 53 -13.74 8.26 -3.73
N HIS A 54 -13.79 8.56 -5.03
CA HIS A 54 -14.81 9.41 -5.60
C HIS A 54 -16.20 8.77 -5.54
N ARG A 55 -16.28 7.46 -5.73
CA ARG A 55 -17.53 6.69 -5.63
C ARG A 55 -17.95 6.38 -4.19
N GLY A 56 -17.09 6.66 -3.20
CA GLY A 56 -17.30 6.24 -1.81
C GLY A 56 -17.28 4.72 -1.62
N GLU A 57 -16.75 3.95 -2.57
CA GLU A 57 -16.71 2.49 -2.53
C GLU A 57 -15.74 2.00 -1.43
N ARG A 58 -16.28 1.26 -0.46
CA ARG A 58 -15.52 0.67 0.66
C ARG A 58 -15.91 -0.81 0.82
N PRO A 59 -15.49 -1.69 -0.11
CA PRO A 59 -16.01 -3.06 -0.18
C PRO A 59 -15.56 -3.95 0.98
N TYR A 60 -14.55 -3.54 1.74
CA TYR A 60 -14.00 -4.36 2.82
C TYR A 60 -14.60 -3.95 4.16
N LYS A 61 -15.60 -4.69 4.64
CA LYS A 61 -16.28 -4.46 5.92
C LYS A 61 -15.64 -5.27 7.06
N CYS A 62 -15.45 -4.63 8.21
CA CYS A 62 -15.11 -5.30 9.46
C CYS A 62 -16.35 -5.97 10.03
N SER A 63 -16.29 -7.29 10.26
CA SER A 63 -17.37 -8.08 10.85
C SER A 63 -17.66 -7.70 12.31
N GLU A 64 -16.63 -7.28 13.05
CA GLU A 64 -16.75 -7.02 14.49
C GLU A 64 -17.36 -5.65 14.82
N CYS A 65 -17.05 -4.61 14.05
CA CYS A 65 -17.50 -3.24 14.34
C CYS A 65 -18.23 -2.56 13.16
N GLY A 66 -18.41 -3.26 12.05
CA GLY A 66 -19.11 -2.74 10.86
C GLY A 66 -18.34 -1.71 10.04
N LYS A 67 -17.16 -1.25 10.46
CA LYS A 67 -16.37 -0.23 9.73
C LYS A 67 -15.92 -0.74 8.37
N CYS A 68 -16.08 0.09 7.34
CA CYS A 68 -15.71 -0.24 5.97
C CYS A 68 -14.38 0.41 5.54
N TYR A 69 -13.65 -0.27 4.65
CA TYR A 69 -12.36 0.14 4.12
C TYR A 69 -12.33 -0.01 2.59
N SER A 70 -11.59 0.86 1.91
CA SER A 70 -11.37 0.78 0.46
C SER A 70 -10.30 -0.24 0.07
N ARG A 71 -9.53 -0.77 1.04
CA ARG A 71 -8.47 -1.76 0.80
C ARG A 71 -8.47 -2.85 1.86
N LYS A 72 -8.26 -4.10 1.41
CA LYS A 72 -8.13 -5.28 2.28
C LYS A 72 -7.03 -5.13 3.33
N GLU A 73 -5.87 -4.62 2.95
CA GLU A 73 -4.73 -4.39 3.86
C GLU A 73 -5.09 -3.44 5.02
N HIS A 74 -5.98 -2.47 4.77
CA HIS A 74 -6.42 -1.52 5.80
C HIS A 74 -7.41 -2.17 6.75
N LEU A 75 -8.32 -3.02 6.24
CA LEU A 75 -9.19 -3.85 7.07
C LEU A 75 -8.37 -4.81 7.94
N GLN A 76 -7.40 -5.53 7.38
CA GLN A 76 -6.55 -6.47 8.14
C GLN A 76 -5.78 -5.74 9.26
N ASN A 77 -5.16 -4.61 8.95
CA ASN A 77 -4.49 -3.79 9.96
C ASN A 77 -5.45 -3.23 11.02
N HIS A 78 -6.72 -3.01 10.65
CA HIS A 78 -7.74 -2.60 11.61
C HIS A 78 -8.17 -3.75 12.51
N GLN A 79 -8.36 -4.95 11.97
CA GLN A 79 -8.76 -6.13 12.74
C GLN A 79 -7.76 -6.47 13.85
N ARG A 80 -6.47 -6.22 13.63
CA ARG A 80 -5.44 -6.34 14.67
C ARG A 80 -5.67 -5.46 15.91
N LEU A 81 -6.45 -4.39 15.79
CA LEU A 81 -6.83 -3.57 16.95
C LEU A 81 -7.81 -4.30 17.87
N HIS A 82 -8.65 -5.17 17.31
CA HIS A 82 -9.59 -5.95 18.09
C HIS A 82 -8.93 -7.20 18.69
N THR A 83 -8.08 -7.88 17.91
CA THR A 83 -7.37 -9.06 18.40
C THR A 83 -6.18 -8.74 19.31
N GLY A 84 -5.71 -7.48 19.30
CA GLY A 84 -4.51 -7.07 20.02
C GLY A 84 -3.19 -7.55 19.39
N GLU A 85 -3.23 -8.17 18.20
CA GLU A 85 -2.04 -8.71 17.52
C GLU A 85 -1.05 -7.59 17.15
N ARG A 86 0.20 -7.72 17.63
CA ARG A 86 1.29 -6.75 17.40
C ARG A 86 2.51 -7.45 16.81
N PRO A 87 2.50 -7.78 15.50
CA PRO A 87 3.52 -8.64 14.89
C PRO A 87 4.89 -7.96 14.70
N PHE A 88 5.00 -6.64 14.94
CA PHE A 88 6.24 -5.90 14.73
C PHE A 88 6.86 -5.49 16.06
N ALA A 89 7.84 -6.26 16.53
CA ALA A 89 8.57 -5.98 17.76
C ALA A 89 9.87 -5.20 17.52
N CYS A 90 10.17 -4.26 18.41
CA CYS A 90 11.47 -3.60 18.48
C CYS A 90 12.48 -4.53 19.13
N ALA A 91 13.56 -4.86 18.40
CA ALA A 91 14.61 -5.74 18.90
C ALA A 91 15.38 -5.15 20.09
N GLN A 92 15.41 -3.81 20.25
CA GLN A 92 16.17 -3.14 21.30
C GLN A 92 15.40 -3.06 22.63
N CYS A 93 14.09 -2.83 22.59
CA CYS A 93 13.30 -2.58 23.80
C CYS A 93 12.08 -3.51 23.97
N GLY A 94 11.86 -4.45 23.03
CA GLY A 94 10.75 -5.41 23.06
C GLY A 94 9.36 -4.82 22.76
N LYS A 95 9.22 -3.50 22.63
CA LYS A 95 7.93 -2.87 22.34
C LYS A 95 7.37 -3.36 21.00
N SER A 96 6.10 -3.78 21.03
CA SER A 96 5.43 -4.38 19.88
C SER A 96 4.35 -3.46 19.31
N PHE A 97 4.27 -3.44 17.98
CA PHE A 97 3.43 -2.54 17.19
C PHE A 97 2.54 -3.30 16.21
N ILE A 98 1.37 -2.75 15.92
CA ILE A 98 0.39 -3.31 14.98
C ILE A 98 0.85 -3.16 13.52
N ARG A 99 1.60 -2.09 13.24
CA ARG A 99 2.04 -1.71 11.88
C ARG A 99 3.54 -1.46 11.84
N LYS A 100 4.21 -1.93 10.78
CA LYS A 100 5.66 -1.80 10.61
C LYS A 100 6.13 -0.34 10.62
N GLN A 101 5.39 0.57 10.00
CA GLN A 101 5.75 1.99 9.99
C GLN A 101 5.76 2.62 11.38
N ASN A 102 4.99 2.09 12.33
CA ASN A 102 5.02 2.59 13.71
C ASN A 102 6.31 2.15 14.39
N LEU A 103 6.77 0.92 14.13
CA LEU A 103 8.08 0.45 14.57
C LEU A 103 9.22 1.27 13.95
N LEU A 104 9.15 1.60 12.66
CA LEU A 104 10.22 2.39 12.00
C LEU A 104 10.31 3.84 12.50
N LYS A 105 9.24 4.37 13.10
CA LYS A 105 9.20 5.71 13.71
C LYS A 105 9.55 5.71 15.19
N HIS A 106 9.46 4.56 15.83
CA HIS A 106 9.74 4.35 17.24
C HIS A 106 11.24 4.29 17.48
#